data_AF-A0A1A8NXM4-F1
#
_entry.id   AF-A0A1A8NXM4-F1
#
_cell.length_a   1.000
_cell.length_b   1.000
_cell.length_c   1.000
_cell.angle_alpha   90.00
_cell.angle_beta   90.00
_cell.angle_gamma   90.00
#
_symmetry.space_group_name_H-M   'P 1'
#
loop_
_entity.id
_entity.type
_entity.pdbx_description
1 polymer ?
#
loop_
_entity_poly.entity_id
_entity_poly.type
_entity_poly.pdbx_seq_one_letter_code
_entity_poly.pdbx_strand_id
1 'polypeptide(L)'
;MTFAVPVWLAVQEEMLGSFEPEEEQDGAPPCFDNFSDEALFEKFHLSRPCIAFILDSVGTHMKTVDFMKRHTSVDVMLMIALNYYAHGAFSSSVAGNTWMSQTGNLNSVVKTISGVLAAMCKTFISFPLTAEARSRTASQIEEFCGIPNVLGVLAPAHFKIRASPYDKTSFKSFINALGYTSVVSQFICDSEGNILSVEKCCVGSSFEQEMWETSFKGKEVANEQHGPFWFIGGKGYHLS
;
A
#
# COMPACT_ATOMS: atom_id res chain seq x y z
N MET A 1 -17.36 -9.90 2.50
CA MET A 1 -16.27 -10.38 1.63
C MET A 1 -15.99 -9.27 0.64
N THR A 2 -14.93 -8.51 0.88
CA THR A 2 -14.53 -7.32 0.12
C THR A 2 -13.57 -7.74 -0.98
N PHE A 3 -14.08 -7.79 -2.22
CA PHE A 3 -13.34 -8.20 -3.43
C PHE A 3 -12.59 -7.05 -4.10
N ALA A 4 -12.28 -5.96 -3.39
CA ALA A 4 -11.63 -4.78 -3.99
C ALA A 4 -10.18 -5.03 -4.42
N VAL A 5 -9.43 -5.86 -3.68
CA VAL A 5 -8.01 -6.14 -3.98
C VAL A 5 -7.83 -7.04 -5.24
N PRO A 6 -8.63 -8.10 -5.44
CA PRO A 6 -8.56 -8.88 -6.69
C PRO A 6 -8.97 -8.11 -7.96
N VAL A 7 -9.92 -7.17 -7.85
CA VAL A 7 -10.33 -6.33 -8.98
C VAL A 7 -9.20 -5.36 -9.37
N TRP A 8 -8.51 -4.80 -8.38
CA TRP A 8 -7.34 -3.93 -8.62
C TRP A 8 -6.20 -4.63 -9.35
N LEU A 9 -5.92 -5.91 -9.01
CA LEU A 9 -4.90 -6.70 -9.70
C LEU A 9 -5.28 -7.02 -11.16
N ALA A 10 -6.58 -7.16 -11.46
CA ALA A 10 -7.06 -7.42 -12.82
C ALA A 10 -7.04 -6.17 -13.71
N VAL A 11 -7.31 -4.98 -13.15
CA VAL A 11 -7.29 -3.70 -13.89
C VAL A 11 -5.86 -3.27 -14.24
N GLN A 12 -4.87 -3.69 -13.47
CA GLN A 12 -3.45 -3.37 -13.70
C GLN A 12 -2.90 -3.99 -15.00
N GLU A 13 -3.40 -5.16 -15.44
CA GLU A 13 -2.99 -5.76 -16.72
C GLU A 13 -3.49 -4.96 -17.93
N GLU A 14 -4.66 -4.33 -17.85
CA GLU A 14 -5.25 -3.57 -18.95
C GLU A 14 -4.59 -2.18 -19.12
N MET A 15 -4.17 -1.56 -18.02
CA MET A 15 -3.49 -0.25 -18.02
C MET A 15 -2.04 -0.31 -18.51
N LEU A 16 -1.34 -1.44 -18.32
CA LEU A 16 0.09 -1.58 -18.63
C LEU A 16 0.39 -2.06 -20.07
N GLY A 17 -0.63 -2.40 -20.86
CA GLY A 17 -0.47 -2.80 -22.28
C GLY A 17 0.03 -1.69 -23.22
N SER A 18 0.33 -0.49 -22.70
CA SER A 18 0.72 0.69 -23.49
C SER A 18 2.13 1.23 -23.23
N PHE A 19 2.93 0.58 -22.37
CA PHE A 19 4.32 0.99 -22.14
C PHE A 19 5.26 0.30 -23.15
N GLU A 20 5.70 1.03 -24.18
CA GLU A 20 6.89 0.65 -24.94
C GLU A 20 8.15 0.88 -24.09
N PRO A 21 9.12 -0.06 -24.09
CA PRO A 21 10.32 0.08 -23.29
C PRO A 21 11.29 1.10 -23.91
N GLU A 22 11.52 2.22 -23.22
CA GLU A 22 12.66 3.10 -23.48
C GLU A 22 13.97 2.49 -22.94
N GLU A 23 15.06 2.90 -23.57
CA GLU A 23 16.34 2.20 -23.80
C GLU A 23 17.15 1.70 -22.58
N GLU A 24 17.94 0.65 -22.86
CA GLU A 24 18.87 -0.09 -22.01
C GLU A 24 19.80 0.78 -21.16
N GLN A 25 19.80 0.55 -19.84
CA GLN A 25 20.85 1.03 -18.93
C GLN A 25 21.78 -0.15 -18.59
N ASP A 26 23.05 -0.02 -19.03
CA ASP A 26 24.18 -0.92 -18.80
C ASP A 26 24.33 -1.30 -17.31
N GLY A 27 23.83 -2.48 -16.96
CA GLY A 27 23.83 -3.04 -15.61
C GLY A 27 23.47 -4.52 -15.67
N ALA A 28 24.01 -5.32 -14.74
CA ALA A 28 23.63 -6.72 -14.63
C ALA A 28 22.08 -6.83 -14.52
N PRO A 29 21.45 -7.80 -15.20
CA PRO A 29 20.00 -7.92 -15.20
C PRO A 29 19.48 -8.06 -13.76
N PRO A 30 18.34 -7.42 -13.41
CA PRO A 30 17.72 -7.56 -12.11
C PRO A 30 17.63 -9.02 -11.68
N CYS A 31 17.89 -9.30 -10.40
CA CYS A 31 17.91 -10.68 -9.89
C CYS A 31 16.60 -11.46 -10.10
N PHE A 32 15.48 -10.75 -10.32
CA PHE A 32 14.16 -11.32 -10.57
C PHE A 32 13.91 -11.76 -12.03
N ASP A 33 14.80 -11.41 -12.97
CA ASP A 33 14.67 -11.84 -14.37
C ASP A 33 14.86 -13.34 -14.57
N ASN A 34 15.44 -14.02 -13.58
CA ASN A 34 15.60 -15.48 -13.60
C ASN A 34 14.32 -16.25 -13.24
N PHE A 35 13.22 -15.57 -12.88
CA PHE A 35 11.95 -16.18 -12.51
C PHE A 35 10.98 -16.14 -13.69
N SER A 36 10.09 -17.13 -13.82
CA SER A 36 8.92 -16.99 -14.69
C SER A 36 7.89 -16.04 -14.08
N ASP A 37 6.96 -15.53 -14.88
CA ASP A 37 5.92 -14.61 -14.38
C ASP A 37 5.00 -15.29 -13.36
N GLU A 38 4.70 -16.59 -13.54
CA GLU A 38 3.93 -17.38 -12.59
C GLU A 38 4.67 -17.51 -11.25
N ALA A 39 5.98 -17.75 -11.31
CA ALA A 39 6.82 -17.86 -10.11
C ALA A 39 6.92 -16.51 -9.39
N LEU A 40 6.97 -15.38 -10.13
CA LEU A 40 6.93 -14.05 -9.52
C LEU A 40 5.58 -13.81 -8.83
N PHE A 41 4.47 -14.12 -9.50
CA PHE A 41 3.15 -13.92 -8.91
C PHE A 41 2.90 -14.81 -7.68
N GLU A 42 3.36 -16.06 -7.71
CA GLU A 42 3.26 -16.97 -6.56
C GLU A 42 4.04 -16.45 -5.34
N LYS A 43 5.24 -15.91 -5.57
CA LYS A 43 6.19 -15.52 -4.51
C LYS A 43 6.02 -14.08 -4.01
N PHE A 44 5.50 -13.19 -4.84
CA PHE A 44 5.42 -11.77 -4.53
C PHE A 44 4.01 -11.20 -4.63
N HIS A 45 3.07 -11.92 -5.25
CA HIS A 45 1.71 -11.43 -5.58
C HIS A 45 1.74 -10.16 -6.43
N LEU A 46 2.78 -10.02 -7.26
CA LEU A 46 3.03 -8.89 -8.14
C LEU A 46 3.48 -9.42 -9.50
N SER A 47 3.07 -8.73 -10.55
CA SER A 47 3.54 -8.99 -11.91
C SER A 47 4.97 -8.47 -12.10
N ARG A 48 5.69 -8.98 -13.10
CA ARG A 48 7.04 -8.50 -13.46
C ARG A 48 7.08 -6.99 -13.71
N PRO A 49 6.17 -6.39 -14.50
CA PRO A 49 6.17 -4.94 -14.70
C PRO A 49 6.01 -4.15 -13.39
N CYS A 50 5.19 -4.66 -12.46
CA CYS A 50 5.03 -4.01 -11.16
C CYS A 50 6.31 -4.07 -10.34
N ILE A 51 6.99 -5.21 -10.30
CA ILE A 51 8.28 -5.36 -9.60
C ILE A 51 9.35 -4.45 -10.23
N ALA A 52 9.42 -4.40 -11.56
CA ALA A 52 10.35 -3.53 -12.29
C ALA A 52 10.08 -2.04 -11.98
N PHE A 53 8.81 -1.62 -11.99
CA PHE A 53 8.40 -0.27 -11.64
C PHE A 53 8.81 0.10 -10.21
N ILE A 54 8.57 -0.78 -9.23
CA ILE A 54 8.96 -0.56 -7.84
C ILE A 54 10.49 -0.50 -7.73
N LEU A 55 11.22 -1.37 -8.43
CA LEU A 55 12.68 -1.37 -8.43
C LEU A 55 13.27 -0.05 -8.93
N ASP A 56 12.79 0.44 -10.09
CA ASP A 56 13.26 1.71 -10.64
C ASP A 56 12.95 2.88 -9.68
N SER A 57 11.72 2.92 -9.19
CA SER A 57 11.24 3.92 -8.24
C SER A 57 12.09 3.96 -6.96
N VAL A 58 12.35 2.79 -6.35
CA VAL A 58 13.18 2.65 -5.15
C VAL A 58 14.64 2.97 -5.46
N GLY A 59 15.17 2.49 -6.58
CA GLY A 59 16.55 2.72 -7.02
C GLY A 59 16.84 4.21 -7.20
N THR A 60 15.94 4.95 -7.83
CA THR A 60 16.05 6.40 -8.01
C THR A 60 16.02 7.15 -6.68
N HIS A 61 15.14 6.75 -5.75
CA HIS A 61 15.07 7.35 -4.42
C HIS A 61 16.29 7.00 -3.53
N MET A 62 16.86 5.80 -3.69
CA MET A 62 18.07 5.40 -2.97
C MET A 62 19.36 5.98 -3.54
N LYS A 63 19.38 6.44 -4.80
CA LYS A 63 20.52 7.17 -5.39
C LYS A 63 20.61 8.62 -4.88
N THR A 64 19.48 9.25 -4.56
CA THR A 64 19.43 10.64 -4.06
C THR A 64 19.78 10.77 -2.57
N VAL A 65 19.62 9.70 -1.81
CA VAL A 65 20.10 9.60 -0.43
C VAL A 65 21.44 8.86 -0.48
N ASP A 66 22.54 9.38 0.06
CA ASP A 66 23.89 8.75 0.05
C ASP A 66 23.96 7.39 0.81
N PHE A 67 23.21 6.38 0.34
CA PHE A 67 23.07 5.04 0.92
C PHE A 67 24.07 4.04 0.34
N MET A 68 24.83 4.44 -0.69
CA MET A 68 25.74 3.62 -1.51
C MET A 68 27.05 3.21 -0.81
N LYS A 69 26.98 2.81 0.48
CA LYS A 69 28.13 2.24 1.22
C LYS A 69 27.91 0.80 1.69
N ARG A 70 26.90 0.09 1.19
CA ARG A 70 26.64 -1.31 1.59
C ARG A 70 26.71 -2.26 0.40
N HIS A 71 27.35 -3.41 0.62
CA HIS A 71 27.66 -4.48 -0.34
C HIS A 71 26.44 -5.21 -0.95
N THR A 72 25.20 -4.80 -0.68
CA THR A 72 23.99 -5.50 -1.15
C THR A 72 23.30 -4.68 -2.21
N SER A 73 23.04 -5.31 -3.37
CA SER A 73 22.31 -4.69 -4.46
C SER A 73 20.85 -4.36 -4.07
N VAL A 74 20.32 -3.24 -4.61
CA VAL A 74 18.98 -2.72 -4.27
C VAL A 74 17.88 -3.69 -4.66
N ASP A 75 18.03 -4.37 -5.79
CA ASP A 75 17.10 -5.40 -6.26
C ASP A 75 16.97 -6.56 -5.24
N VAL A 76 18.08 -7.09 -4.72
CA VAL A 76 18.06 -8.16 -3.70
C VAL A 76 17.36 -7.69 -2.43
N MET A 77 17.64 -6.46 -1.97
CA MET A 77 16.97 -5.88 -0.81
C MET A 77 15.47 -5.74 -1.03
N LEU A 78 15.06 -5.29 -2.22
CA LEU A 78 13.67 -5.14 -2.59
C LEU A 78 12.96 -6.50 -2.64
N MET A 79 13.54 -7.50 -3.29
CA MET A 79 12.96 -8.84 -3.39
C MET A 79 12.74 -9.47 -2.01
N ILE A 80 13.70 -9.32 -1.09
CA ILE A 80 13.54 -9.77 0.31
C ILE A 80 12.36 -9.07 0.99
N ALA A 81 12.23 -7.75 0.82
CA ALA A 81 11.16 -6.98 1.43
C ALA A 81 9.78 -7.30 0.84
N LEU A 82 9.66 -7.38 -0.49
CA LEU A 82 8.41 -7.72 -1.17
C LEU A 82 7.91 -9.11 -0.79
N ASN A 83 8.81 -10.10 -0.72
CA ASN A 83 8.43 -11.44 -0.26
C ASN A 83 7.94 -11.43 1.20
N TYR A 84 8.60 -10.65 2.05
CA TYR A 84 8.16 -10.46 3.44
C TYR A 84 6.77 -9.83 3.50
N TYR A 85 6.45 -8.85 2.65
CA TYR A 85 5.12 -8.25 2.59
C TYR A 85 4.05 -9.23 2.09
N ALA A 86 4.38 -10.07 1.09
CA ALA A 86 3.47 -11.06 0.53
C ALA A 86 3.06 -12.14 1.55
N HIS A 87 4.00 -12.60 2.40
CA HIS A 87 3.74 -13.75 3.29
C HIS A 87 3.77 -13.44 4.79
N GLY A 88 4.27 -12.26 5.18
CA GLY A 88 4.41 -11.86 6.58
C GLY A 88 5.52 -12.60 7.36
N ALA A 89 6.43 -13.30 6.66
CA ALA A 89 7.56 -14.01 7.24
C ALA A 89 8.70 -14.17 6.23
N PHE A 90 9.93 -14.31 6.72
CA PHE A 90 11.07 -14.68 5.86
C PHE A 90 10.97 -16.16 5.51
N SER A 91 10.80 -16.47 4.23
CA SER A 91 10.73 -17.84 3.72
C SER A 91 11.99 -18.21 2.96
N SER A 92 12.55 -19.40 3.26
CA SER A 92 13.67 -19.99 2.51
C SER A 92 13.29 -20.43 1.10
N SER A 93 12.00 -20.44 0.75
CA SER A 93 11.50 -20.88 -0.56
C SER A 93 11.61 -19.83 -1.68
N VAL A 94 11.82 -18.56 -1.32
CA VAL A 94 11.90 -17.44 -2.28
C VAL A 94 13.29 -16.85 -2.31
N ALA A 95 13.91 -16.73 -1.14
CA ALA A 95 15.34 -16.54 -1.05
C ALA A 95 16.00 -17.91 -1.20
N GLY A 96 16.39 -18.27 -2.43
CA GLY A 96 17.46 -19.23 -2.60
C GLY A 96 18.59 -18.85 -1.64
N ASN A 97 19.21 -19.85 -1.00
CA ASN A 97 20.16 -19.69 0.12
C ASN A 97 21.13 -18.50 -0.08
N THR A 98 21.48 -18.22 -1.33
CA THR A 98 22.30 -17.10 -1.81
C THR A 98 21.83 -15.70 -1.40
N TRP A 99 20.54 -15.32 -1.45
CA TRP A 99 20.10 -13.94 -1.17
C TRP A 99 20.06 -13.63 0.33
N MET A 100 19.54 -14.56 1.13
CA MET A 100 19.53 -14.42 2.60
C MET A 100 20.94 -14.47 3.19
N SER A 101 21.83 -15.32 2.65
CA SER A 101 23.23 -15.37 3.10
C SER A 101 24.02 -14.10 2.76
N GLN A 102 23.61 -13.32 1.76
CA GLN A 102 24.24 -12.05 1.40
C GLN A 102 23.84 -10.89 2.32
N THR A 103 22.78 -11.04 3.11
CA THR A 103 22.24 -9.97 3.96
C THR A 103 22.30 -10.34 5.43
N GLY A 104 23.18 -9.69 6.20
CA GLY A 104 23.40 -10.03 7.62
C GLY A 104 22.20 -9.77 8.55
N ASN A 105 21.23 -8.91 8.18
CA ASN A 105 20.03 -8.65 8.99
C ASN A 105 18.80 -8.34 8.12
N LEU A 106 17.95 -9.35 7.92
CA LEU A 106 16.74 -9.27 7.08
C LEU A 106 15.72 -8.24 7.61
N ASN A 107 15.59 -8.09 8.93
CA ASN A 107 14.72 -7.06 9.51
C ASN A 107 15.22 -5.66 9.16
N SER A 108 16.54 -5.45 9.12
CA SER A 108 17.10 -4.17 8.68
C SER A 108 16.76 -3.90 7.22
N VAL A 109 16.79 -4.92 6.36
CA VAL A 109 16.44 -4.78 4.94
C VAL A 109 14.99 -4.34 4.78
N VAL A 110 14.05 -5.06 5.41
CA VAL A 110 12.62 -4.71 5.38
C VAL A 110 12.40 -3.30 5.91
N LYS A 111 13.03 -2.94 7.04
CA LYS A 111 12.92 -1.59 7.61
C LYS A 111 13.43 -0.51 6.66
N THR A 112 14.56 -0.76 5.98
CA THR A 112 15.13 0.18 5.01
C THR A 112 14.21 0.36 3.82
N ILE A 113 13.75 -0.72 3.18
CA ILE A 113 12.85 -0.65 2.03
C ILE A 113 11.50 -0.03 2.42
N SER A 114 10.91 -0.42 3.56
CA SER A 114 9.70 0.22 4.08
C SER A 114 9.88 1.72 4.29
N GLY A 115 11.05 2.15 4.77
CA GLY A 115 11.35 3.57 4.97
C GLY A 115 11.41 4.35 3.65
N VAL A 116 12.03 3.76 2.61
CA VAL A 116 12.07 4.35 1.26
C VAL A 116 10.66 4.43 0.67
N LEU A 117 9.89 3.35 0.69
CA LEU A 117 8.52 3.34 0.19
C LEU A 117 7.63 4.35 0.94
N ALA A 118 7.78 4.47 2.26
CA ALA A 118 7.07 5.46 3.05
C ALA A 118 7.45 6.91 2.69
N ALA A 119 8.73 7.18 2.39
CA ALA A 119 9.18 8.51 1.94
C ALA A 119 8.59 8.88 0.58
N MET A 120 8.30 7.88 -0.26
CA MET A 120 7.70 8.06 -1.58
C MET A 120 6.17 8.22 -1.56
N CYS A 121 5.52 8.01 -0.42
CA CYS A 121 4.07 8.06 -0.25
C CYS A 121 3.41 9.28 -0.89
N LYS A 122 3.98 10.48 -0.73
CA LYS A 122 3.43 11.73 -1.31
C LYS A 122 3.44 11.80 -2.84
N THR A 123 4.18 10.92 -3.50
CA THR A 123 4.23 10.82 -4.97
C THR A 123 3.05 10.00 -5.50
N PHE A 124 2.59 9.02 -4.72
CA PHE A 124 1.58 8.04 -5.15
C PHE A 124 0.22 8.23 -4.48
N ILE A 125 0.20 8.83 -3.29
CA ILE A 125 -1.01 9.10 -2.52
C ILE A 125 -1.24 10.60 -2.52
N SER A 126 -2.24 11.02 -3.28
CA SER A 126 -2.60 12.43 -3.42
C SER A 126 -4.11 12.61 -3.36
N PHE A 127 -4.54 13.56 -2.54
CA PHE A 127 -5.94 13.93 -2.41
C PHE A 127 -6.29 15.06 -3.40
N PRO A 128 -7.49 15.12 -4.00
CA PRO A 128 -7.88 16.22 -4.88
C PRO A 128 -7.95 17.56 -4.12
N LEU A 129 -6.88 18.37 -4.25
CA LEU A 129 -6.74 19.64 -3.52
C LEU A 129 -7.45 20.82 -4.20
N THR A 130 -7.53 20.84 -5.53
CA THR A 130 -8.16 21.94 -6.28
C THR A 130 -9.64 21.66 -6.52
N ALA A 131 -10.43 22.72 -6.71
CA ALA A 131 -11.85 22.59 -7.07
C ALA A 131 -12.04 21.78 -8.36
N GLU A 132 -11.18 22.00 -9.36
CA GLU A 132 -11.22 21.25 -10.61
C GLU A 132 -10.93 19.76 -10.40
N ALA A 133 -9.91 19.42 -9.60
CA ALA A 133 -9.58 18.02 -9.30
C ALA A 133 -10.74 17.33 -8.57
N ARG A 134 -11.37 18.02 -7.61
CA ARG A 134 -12.54 17.52 -6.89
C ARG A 134 -13.73 17.27 -7.82
N SER A 135 -14.04 18.23 -8.70
CA SER A 135 -15.10 18.07 -9.69
C SER A 135 -14.84 16.90 -10.64
N ARG A 136 -13.58 16.69 -11.05
CA ARG A 136 -13.19 15.56 -11.89
C ARG A 136 -13.40 14.23 -11.17
N THR A 137 -12.85 14.08 -9.96
CA THR A 137 -13.02 12.87 -9.14
C THR A 137 -14.50 12.58 -8.89
N ALA A 138 -15.29 13.60 -8.55
CA ALA A 138 -16.73 13.43 -8.34
C ALA A 138 -17.48 13.00 -9.60
N SER A 139 -17.13 13.56 -10.76
CA SER A 139 -17.76 13.17 -12.03
C SER A 139 -17.44 11.72 -12.40
N GLN A 140 -16.20 11.28 -12.18
CA GLN A 140 -15.79 9.88 -12.43
C GLN A 140 -16.53 8.90 -11.52
N ILE A 141 -16.69 9.23 -10.24
CA ILE A 141 -17.43 8.37 -9.29
C ILE A 141 -18.93 8.39 -9.62
N GLU A 142 -19.49 9.54 -9.98
CA GLU A 142 -20.90 9.65 -10.41
C GLU A 142 -21.17 8.83 -11.67
N GLU A 143 -20.26 8.83 -12.65
CA GLU A 143 -20.36 7.97 -13.84
C GLU A 143 -20.34 6.48 -13.47
N PHE A 144 -19.51 6.09 -12.50
CA PHE A 144 -19.37 4.71 -12.06
C PHE A 144 -20.58 4.19 -11.25
N CYS A 145 -21.11 4.97 -10.29
CA CYS A 145 -22.12 4.49 -9.34
C CYS A 145 -23.42 5.32 -9.28
N GLY A 146 -23.51 6.43 -10.02
CA GLY A 146 -24.69 7.30 -10.07
C GLY A 146 -24.87 8.21 -8.84
N ILE A 147 -23.86 8.31 -7.96
CA ILE A 147 -23.94 9.13 -6.74
C ILE A 147 -23.13 10.42 -6.97
N PRO A 148 -23.79 11.60 -6.99
CA PRO A 148 -23.11 12.86 -7.30
C PRO A 148 -22.24 13.37 -6.15
N ASN A 149 -21.24 14.19 -6.47
CA ASN A 149 -20.38 14.93 -5.52
C ASN A 149 -19.53 14.06 -4.56
N VAL A 150 -19.30 12.79 -4.87
CA VAL A 150 -18.48 11.90 -4.04
C VAL A 150 -16.99 12.12 -4.31
N LEU A 151 -16.16 12.31 -3.29
CA LEU A 151 -14.69 12.43 -3.47
C LEU A 151 -13.92 11.15 -3.21
N GLY A 152 -14.57 10.16 -2.64
CA GLY A 152 -13.96 8.86 -2.41
C GLY A 152 -14.79 8.00 -1.47
N VAL A 153 -14.36 6.75 -1.38
CA VAL A 153 -14.95 5.73 -0.53
C VAL A 153 -14.04 5.50 0.67
N LEU A 154 -14.62 5.54 1.87
CA LEU A 154 -13.92 5.21 3.12
C LEU A 154 -13.78 3.69 3.22
N ALA A 155 -12.54 3.23 3.41
CA ALA A 155 -12.22 1.81 3.52
C ALA A 155 -11.31 1.56 4.74
N PRO A 156 -11.83 0.97 5.83
CA PRO A 156 -11.00 0.49 6.92
C PRO A 156 -10.28 -0.80 6.51
N ALA A 157 -8.97 -0.86 6.71
CA ALA A 157 -8.18 -2.06 6.46
C ALA A 157 -7.53 -2.57 7.75
N HIS A 158 -7.82 -3.81 8.10
CA HIS A 158 -7.19 -4.50 9.24
C HIS A 158 -5.95 -5.27 8.80
N PHE A 159 -4.82 -4.95 9.41
CA PHE A 159 -3.56 -5.66 9.23
C PHE A 159 -3.33 -6.58 10.43
N LYS A 160 -3.32 -7.89 10.18
CA LYS A 160 -3.14 -8.89 11.23
C LYS A 160 -1.76 -8.74 11.87
N ILE A 161 -1.73 -8.72 13.21
CA ILE A 161 -0.49 -8.69 13.99
C ILE A 161 -0.40 -9.91 14.88
N ARG A 162 0.82 -10.30 15.25
CA ARG A 162 1.06 -11.34 16.26
C ARG A 162 1.10 -10.68 17.64
N ALA A 163 0.19 -11.08 18.52
CA ALA A 163 0.29 -10.75 19.93
C ALA A 163 1.54 -11.42 20.54
N SER A 164 2.20 -10.74 21.47
CA SER A 164 3.27 -11.36 22.25
C SER A 164 2.68 -12.47 23.12
N PRO A 165 3.25 -13.68 23.12
CA PRO A 165 2.77 -14.76 24.00
C PRO A 165 2.98 -14.46 25.50
N TYR A 166 3.77 -13.44 25.82
CA TYR A 166 4.07 -13.03 27.20
C TYR A 166 3.20 -11.85 27.68
N ASP A 167 2.53 -11.16 26.77
CA ASP A 167 1.61 -10.08 27.10
C ASP A 167 0.19 -10.63 27.30
N LYS A 168 -0.31 -10.57 28.53
CA LYS A 168 -1.60 -11.14 28.91
C LYS A 168 -2.77 -10.16 28.79
N THR A 169 -2.52 -8.86 28.64
CA THR A 169 -3.59 -7.85 28.76
C THR A 169 -3.51 -6.75 27.71
N SER A 170 -2.34 -6.30 27.29
CA SER A 170 -2.22 -5.16 26.36
C SER A 170 -2.63 -5.51 24.94
N PHE A 171 -2.60 -6.79 24.55
CA PHE A 171 -3.09 -7.25 23.24
C PHE A 171 -4.62 -7.15 23.06
N LYS A 172 -5.41 -7.00 24.14
CA LYS A 172 -6.88 -7.03 24.07
C LYS A 172 -7.46 -5.92 23.19
N SER A 173 -6.88 -4.72 23.23
CA SER A 173 -7.28 -3.60 22.36
C SER A 173 -6.97 -3.84 20.89
N PHE A 174 -6.11 -4.79 20.57
CA PHE A 174 -5.82 -5.15 19.18
C PHE A 174 -6.82 -6.19 18.63
N ILE A 175 -7.68 -6.78 19.46
CA ILE A 175 -8.70 -7.72 18.98
C ILE A 175 -9.80 -6.93 18.26
N ASN A 176 -9.97 -7.20 16.97
CA ASN A 176 -11.02 -6.57 16.18
C ASN A 176 -12.38 -7.27 16.33
N ALA A 177 -13.40 -6.73 15.66
CA ALA A 177 -14.75 -7.28 15.63
C ALA A 177 -14.83 -8.71 15.04
N LEU A 178 -13.80 -9.15 14.32
CA LEU A 178 -13.68 -10.50 13.76
C LEU A 178 -12.93 -11.47 14.69
N GLY A 179 -12.53 -11.04 15.88
CA GLY A 179 -11.94 -11.89 16.92
C GLY A 179 -10.44 -12.18 16.75
N TYR A 180 -9.73 -11.45 15.88
CA TYR A 180 -8.28 -11.59 15.73
C TYR A 180 -7.51 -10.30 16.01
N THR A 181 -6.25 -10.43 16.38
CA THR A 181 -5.37 -9.29 16.68
C THR A 181 -4.92 -8.58 15.41
N SER A 182 -5.18 -7.28 15.33
CA SER A 182 -4.84 -6.43 14.20
C SER A 182 -4.53 -5.00 14.63
N VAL A 183 -3.85 -4.28 13.74
CA VAL A 183 -3.96 -2.81 13.68
C VAL A 183 -4.88 -2.45 12.52
N VAL A 184 -5.55 -1.31 12.60
CA VAL A 184 -6.47 -0.84 11.56
C VAL A 184 -6.05 0.55 11.09
N SER A 185 -6.16 0.81 9.80
CA SER A 185 -6.02 2.16 9.24
C SER A 185 -7.19 2.44 8.31
N GLN A 186 -7.62 3.69 8.27
CA GLN A 186 -8.63 4.17 7.34
C GLN A 186 -7.97 4.67 6.06
N PHE A 187 -8.49 4.21 4.93
CA PHE A 187 -8.12 4.65 3.61
C PHE A 187 -9.28 5.42 2.96
N ILE A 188 -8.93 6.30 2.03
CA ILE A 188 -9.87 6.88 1.07
C ILE A 188 -9.40 6.46 -0.31
N CYS A 189 -10.28 5.88 -1.11
CA CYS A 189 -9.98 5.49 -2.48
C CYS A 189 -10.94 6.14 -3.48
N ASP A 190 -10.49 6.34 -4.72
CA ASP A 190 -11.35 6.73 -5.85
C ASP A 190 -12.03 5.53 -6.52
N SER A 191 -12.75 5.78 -7.61
CA SER A 191 -13.44 4.75 -8.40
C SER A 191 -12.50 3.81 -9.15
N GLU A 192 -11.26 4.23 -9.40
CA GLU A 192 -10.28 3.39 -10.09
C GLU A 192 -9.60 2.45 -9.11
N GLY A 193 -9.48 2.84 -7.83
CA GLY A 193 -8.82 2.09 -6.78
C GLY A 193 -7.54 2.75 -6.27
N ASN A 194 -7.23 3.96 -6.74
CA ASN A 194 -6.10 4.73 -6.23
C ASN A 194 -6.36 5.16 -4.79
N ILE A 195 -5.32 5.09 -3.97
CA ILE A 195 -5.38 5.56 -2.58
C ILE A 195 -5.20 7.09 -2.59
N LEU A 196 -6.22 7.81 -2.18
CA LEU A 196 -6.23 9.27 -2.06
C LEU A 196 -5.74 9.75 -0.68
N SER A 197 -5.94 8.92 0.35
CA SER A 197 -5.53 9.22 1.72
C SER A 197 -5.36 7.95 2.53
N VAL A 198 -4.39 7.97 3.45
CA VAL A 198 -4.14 6.90 4.42
C VAL A 198 -3.92 7.52 5.79
N GLU A 199 -4.65 7.02 6.79
CA GLU A 199 -4.54 7.49 8.17
C GLU A 199 -3.55 6.66 8.98
N LYS A 200 -3.09 7.22 10.11
CA LYS A 200 -2.24 6.49 11.03
C LYS A 200 -2.97 5.25 11.56
N CYS A 201 -2.24 4.15 11.73
CA CYS A 201 -2.81 2.94 12.33
C CYS A 201 -3.28 3.17 13.77
N CYS A 202 -4.47 2.66 14.06
CA CYS A 202 -5.06 2.50 15.38
C CYS A 202 -5.05 1.02 15.80
N VAL A 203 -5.42 0.76 17.06
CA VAL A 203 -5.59 -0.58 17.59
C VAL A 203 -6.78 -1.27 16.93
N GLY A 204 -6.74 -2.59 16.75
CA GLY A 204 -7.77 -3.33 16.01
C GLY A 204 -9.19 -3.24 16.57
N SER A 205 -9.37 -2.86 17.83
CA SER A 205 -10.71 -2.63 18.41
C SER A 205 -11.31 -1.25 18.10
N SER A 206 -10.58 -0.37 17.41
CA SER A 206 -11.06 0.98 17.07
C SER A 206 -12.25 0.92 16.12
N PHE A 207 -13.26 1.76 16.38
CA PHE A 207 -14.45 1.86 15.54
C PHE A 207 -14.20 2.73 14.30
N GLU A 208 -14.87 2.39 13.20
CA GLU A 208 -14.78 3.12 11.92
C GLU A 208 -15.10 4.61 12.09
N GLN A 209 -16.21 4.92 12.76
CA GLN A 209 -16.62 6.30 13.06
C GLN A 209 -15.56 7.09 13.86
N GLU A 210 -14.98 6.48 14.90
CA GLU A 210 -13.97 7.12 15.74
C GLU A 210 -12.70 7.45 14.94
N MET A 211 -12.28 6.53 14.05
CA MET A 211 -11.18 6.78 13.13
C MET A 211 -11.48 7.95 12.19
N TRP A 212 -12.70 8.01 11.64
CA TRP A 212 -13.12 9.11 10.78
C TRP A 212 -13.08 10.45 11.50
N GLU A 213 -13.72 10.56 12.66
CA GLU A 213 -13.82 11.83 13.42
C GLU A 213 -12.45 12.35 13.88
N THR A 214 -11.50 11.45 14.13
CA THR A 214 -10.14 11.82 14.55
C THR A 214 -9.16 12.02 13.39
N SER A 215 -9.49 11.50 12.20
CA SER A 215 -8.69 11.58 10.97
C SER A 215 -8.46 13.02 10.52
N PHE A 216 -7.42 13.23 9.72
CA PHE A 216 -7.15 14.53 9.13
C PHE A 216 -8.29 14.94 8.20
N LYS A 217 -8.75 14.01 7.33
CA LYS A 217 -9.82 14.30 6.37
C LYS A 217 -11.20 14.46 6.99
N GLY A 218 -11.53 13.68 8.03
CA GLY A 218 -12.77 13.88 8.77
C GLY A 218 -12.84 15.26 9.44
N LYS A 219 -11.70 15.78 9.94
CA LYS A 219 -11.62 17.15 10.45
C LYS A 219 -11.76 18.20 9.36
N GLU A 220 -11.19 17.99 8.16
CA GLU A 220 -11.39 18.92 7.04
C GLU A 220 -12.87 18.98 6.63
N VAL A 221 -13.56 17.84 6.58
CA VAL A 221 -15.01 17.76 6.31
C VAL A 221 -15.81 18.48 7.39
N ALA A 222 -15.54 18.22 8.67
CA ALA A 222 -16.23 18.86 9.78
C ALA A 222 -16.05 20.39 9.81
N ASN A 223 -14.96 20.89 9.20
CA ASN A 223 -14.68 22.32 9.04
C ASN A 223 -15.14 22.87 7.68
N GLU A 224 -15.99 22.15 6.95
CA GLU A 224 -16.58 22.55 5.67
C GLU A 224 -15.55 22.87 4.55
N GLN A 225 -14.34 22.32 4.63
CA GLN A 225 -13.24 22.64 3.69
C GLN A 225 -13.39 21.99 2.31
N HIS A 226 -14.33 21.06 2.18
CA HIS A 226 -14.64 20.36 0.94
C HIS A 226 -15.90 20.89 0.22
N GLY A 227 -16.58 21.92 0.74
CA GLY A 227 -17.75 22.50 0.06
C GLY A 227 -18.88 21.47 -0.13
N PRO A 228 -19.45 21.31 -1.35
CA PRO A 228 -20.59 20.42 -1.58
C PRO A 228 -20.22 18.93 -1.66
N PHE A 229 -18.93 18.62 -1.51
CA PHE A 229 -18.41 17.30 -1.74
C PHE A 229 -18.40 16.44 -0.47
N TRP A 230 -18.60 15.13 -0.63
CA TRP A 230 -18.82 14.19 0.46
C TRP A 230 -18.18 12.82 0.18
N PHE A 231 -18.19 11.94 1.18
CA PHE A 231 -17.57 10.61 1.11
C PHE A 231 -18.61 9.53 1.35
N ILE A 232 -18.39 8.36 0.75
CA ILE A 232 -19.22 7.18 1.00
C ILE A 232 -18.54 6.32 2.06
N GLY A 233 -19.23 6.09 3.18
CA GLY A 233 -18.81 5.16 4.23
C GLY A 233 -19.66 3.90 4.26
N GLY A 234 -19.09 2.83 4.81
CA GLY A 234 -19.83 1.62 5.18
C GLY A 234 -20.75 1.80 6.39
N LYS A 235 -21.32 0.70 6.88
CA LYS A 235 -22.29 0.71 7.99
C LYS A 235 -21.70 1.14 9.35
N GLY A 236 -20.38 1.11 9.53
CA GLY A 236 -19.74 1.56 10.75
C GLY A 236 -19.54 3.07 10.84
N TYR A 237 -19.97 3.82 9.81
CA TYR A 237 -19.98 5.27 9.80
C TYR A 237 -21.42 5.80 9.97
N HIS A 238 -21.56 6.86 10.74
CA HIS A 238 -22.82 7.59 10.93
C HIS A 238 -22.88 8.79 9.97
N LEU A 239 -24.07 9.03 9.40
CA LEU A 239 -24.31 10.22 8.57
C LEU A 239 -24.16 11.47 9.45
N SER A 240 -23.27 12.37 9.03
CA SER A 240 -23.12 13.73 9.56
C SER A 240 -23.92 14.71 8.72
#